data_AF-K0C7W0-F1
#
_entry.id   AF-K0C7W0-F1
#
_cell.length_a   1.000
_cell.length_b   1.000
_cell.length_c   1.000
_cell.angle_alpha   90.00
_cell.angle_beta   90.00
_cell.angle_gamma   90.00
#
_symmetry.space_group_name_H-M   'P 1'
#
loop_
_entity.id
_entity.type
_entity.pdbx_description
1 polymer ?
#
loop_
_entity_poly.entity_id
_entity_poly.type
_entity_poly.pdbx_seq_one_letter_code
_entity_poly.pdbx_strand_id
1 'polypeptide(L)'
;MDQAAKKALKAEFKAKRRVALCASLPMPLAQLKALFSFLDRTDAPPCDHSLTQTRVFLNQQGLASELVVPWLNEHGGYCDCEVLANVHDEVGDLIGWHLDEEP
;
A
#
# COMPACT_ATOMS: atom_id res chain seq x y z
N MET A 1 -3.00 25.34 24.18
CA MET A 1 -2.01 24.59 23.38
C MET A 1 -1.87 25.28 22.04
N ASP A 2 -0.67 25.77 21.76
CA ASP A 2 -0.31 26.55 20.58
C ASP A 2 -0.47 25.75 19.28
N GLN A 3 -0.94 26.38 18.21
CA GLN A 3 -1.19 25.73 16.91
C GLN A 3 0.13 25.22 16.30
N ALA A 4 1.25 25.92 16.55
CA ALA A 4 2.58 25.51 16.09
C ALA A 4 3.05 24.21 16.79
N ALA A 5 2.81 24.09 18.10
CA ALA A 5 3.18 22.90 18.87
C ALA A 5 2.37 21.66 18.42
N LYS A 6 1.07 21.83 18.14
CA LYS A 6 0.22 20.75 17.58
C LYS A 6 0.70 20.29 16.20
N LYS A 7 1.11 21.22 15.34
CA LYS A 7 1.62 20.92 13.99
C LYS A 7 2.94 20.17 14.05
N ALA A 8 3.88 20.60 14.89
CA ALA A 8 5.17 19.94 15.07
C ALA A 8 5.01 18.49 15.57
N LEU A 9 4.17 18.28 16.57
CA LEU A 9 3.89 16.95 17.12
C LEU A 9 3.27 16.00 16.08
N LYS A 10 2.33 16.50 15.27
CA LYS A 10 1.71 15.72 14.18
C LYS A 10 2.73 15.35 13.11
N ALA A 11 3.63 16.26 12.75
CA ALA A 11 4.69 16.02 11.77
C ALA A 11 5.68 14.96 12.26
N GLU A 12 6.13 15.05 13.51
CA GLU A 12 7.03 14.06 14.11
C GLU A 12 6.39 12.67 14.15
N PHE A 13 5.10 12.59 14.52
CA PHE A 13 4.35 11.34 14.52
C PHE A 13 4.24 10.73 13.11
N LYS A 14 3.92 11.53 12.09
CA LYS A 14 3.85 11.06 10.69
C LYS A 14 5.22 10.56 10.22
N ALA A 15 6.31 11.25 10.59
CA ALA A 15 7.67 10.83 10.24
C ALA A 15 8.05 9.48 10.87
N LYS A 16 7.77 9.30 12.18
CA LYS A 16 8.01 8.02 12.87
C LYS A 16 7.20 6.88 12.28
N ARG A 17 5.91 7.10 11.98
CA ARG A 17 5.06 6.11 11.30
C ARG A 17 5.61 5.72 9.94
N ARG A 18 6.06 6.69 9.13
CA ARG A 18 6.69 6.42 7.82
C ARG A 18 7.93 5.54 7.94
N VAL A 19 8.81 5.82 8.89
CA VAL A 19 10.01 5.00 9.10
C VAL A 19 9.64 3.58 9.51
N ALA A 20 8.70 3.43 10.45
CA ALA A 20 8.24 2.12 10.90
C ALA A 20 7.59 1.31 9.75
N LEU A 21 6.78 1.98 8.91
CA LEU A 21 6.11 1.37 7.77
C LEU A 21 7.09 0.92 6.70
N CYS A 22 8.07 1.77 6.35
CA CYS A 22 9.14 1.38 5.42
C CYS A 22 9.96 0.20 5.95
N ALA A 23 10.16 0.11 7.27
CA ALA A 23 10.91 -0.98 7.90
C ALA A 23 10.11 -2.29 8.00
N SER A 24 8.77 -2.24 8.04
CA SER A 24 7.91 -3.43 8.12
C SER A 24 7.57 -4.04 6.77
N LEU A 25 7.81 -3.32 5.67
CA LEU A 25 7.45 -3.76 4.33
C LEU A 25 8.13 -5.10 3.95
N PRO A 26 7.35 -6.12 3.54
CA PRO A 26 7.87 -7.42 3.12
C PRO A 26 8.38 -7.43 1.67
N MET A 27 8.38 -6.26 1.00
CA MET A 27 8.84 -6.09 -0.37
C MET A 27 9.36 -4.66 -0.62
N PRO A 28 10.18 -4.44 -1.66
CA PRO A 28 10.64 -3.10 -2.03
C PRO A 28 9.49 -2.14 -2.38
N LEU A 29 9.64 -0.86 -2.05
CA LEU A 29 8.65 0.20 -2.37
C LEU A 29 8.29 0.24 -3.87
N ALA A 30 9.25 0.01 -4.75
CA ALA A 30 9.00 -0.04 -6.20
C ALA A 30 8.07 -1.20 -6.60
N GLN A 31 8.16 -2.34 -5.91
CA GLN A 31 7.28 -3.49 -6.16
C GLN A 31 5.89 -3.27 -5.57
N LEU A 32 5.79 -2.59 -4.43
CA LEU A 32 4.50 -2.14 -3.90
C LEU A 32 3.79 -1.16 -4.85
N LYS A 33 4.52 -0.20 -5.42
CA LYS A 33 3.98 0.68 -6.48
C LYS A 33 3.50 -0.12 -7.68
N ALA A 34 4.30 -1.07 -8.15
CA ALA A 34 3.95 -1.90 -9.28
C ALA A 34 2.74 -2.81 -8.98
N LEU A 35 2.57 -3.28 -7.73
CA LEU A 35 1.38 -4.00 -7.31
C LEU A 35 0.14 -3.11 -7.48
N PHE A 36 0.18 -1.86 -7.01
CA PHE A 36 -0.97 -0.96 -7.12
C PHE A 36 -1.31 -0.66 -8.58
N SER A 37 -0.31 -0.33 -9.40
CA SER A 37 -0.52 -0.18 -10.85
C SER A 37 -1.03 -1.45 -11.53
N PHE A 38 -0.63 -2.64 -11.06
CA PHE A 38 -1.14 -3.90 -11.58
C PHE A 38 -2.61 -4.13 -11.20
N LEU A 39 -3.02 -3.79 -9.98
CA LEU A 39 -4.40 -3.95 -9.52
C LEU A 39 -5.36 -2.93 -10.15
N ASP A 40 -4.86 -1.72 -10.42
CA ASP A 40 -5.64 -0.59 -10.97
C ASP A 40 -5.65 -0.52 -12.52
N ARG A 41 -5.11 -1.53 -13.20
CA ARG A 41 -5.07 -1.57 -14.66
C ARG A 41 -6.47 -1.61 -15.28
N THR A 42 -6.62 -1.02 -16.46
CA THR A 42 -7.92 -0.90 -17.15
C THR A 42 -8.58 -2.25 -17.51
N ASP A 43 -7.78 -3.30 -17.67
CA ASP A 43 -8.24 -4.66 -17.97
C ASP A 43 -8.31 -5.56 -16.72
N ALA A 44 -8.23 -4.98 -15.52
CA ALA A 44 -8.38 -5.73 -14.29
C ALA A 44 -9.78 -6.38 -14.24
N PRO A 45 -9.88 -7.66 -13.86
CA PRO A 45 -11.19 -8.27 -13.63
C PRO A 45 -11.90 -7.58 -12.46
N PRO A 46 -13.24 -7.62 -12.42
CA PRO A 46 -13.98 -7.18 -11.23
C PRO A 46 -13.46 -7.89 -9.98
N CYS A 47 -13.38 -7.16 -8.87
CA CYS A 47 -12.95 -7.75 -7.62
C CYS A 47 -13.89 -8.89 -7.21
N ASP A 48 -13.32 -10.07 -6.94
CA ASP A 48 -14.03 -11.27 -6.50
C ASP A 48 -13.95 -11.47 -4.98
N HIS A 49 -13.59 -10.40 -4.25
CA HIS A 49 -13.38 -10.38 -2.80
C HIS A 49 -12.26 -11.31 -2.34
N SER A 50 -11.30 -11.58 -3.22
CA SER A 50 -10.09 -12.34 -2.91
C SER A 50 -8.83 -11.56 -3.27
N LEU A 51 -7.66 -12.15 -2.96
CA LEU A 51 -6.34 -11.64 -3.35
C LEU A 51 -5.80 -12.35 -4.60
N THR A 52 -6.68 -12.73 -5.53
CA THR A 52 -6.29 -13.52 -6.70
C THR A 52 -5.30 -12.75 -7.58
N GLN A 53 -5.59 -11.48 -7.91
CA GLN A 53 -4.69 -10.67 -8.73
C GLN A 53 -3.41 -10.33 -7.99
N THR A 54 -3.50 -10.04 -6.69
CA THR A 54 -2.33 -9.85 -5.83
C THR A 54 -1.41 -11.06 -5.87
N ARG A 55 -1.92 -12.28 -5.68
CA ARG A 55 -1.11 -13.51 -5.71
C ARG A 55 -0.49 -13.76 -7.09
N VAL A 56 -1.20 -13.44 -8.17
CA VAL A 56 -0.66 -13.50 -9.54
C VAL A 56 0.54 -12.57 -9.67
N PHE A 57 0.40 -11.31 -9.26
CA PHE A 57 1.50 -10.35 -9.30
C PHE A 57 2.70 -10.80 -8.46
N LEU A 58 2.45 -11.24 -7.22
CA LEU A 58 3.52 -11.69 -6.33
C LEU A 58 4.29 -12.87 -6.94
N ASN A 59 3.60 -13.84 -7.53
CA ASN A 59 4.23 -14.96 -8.22
C ASN A 59 5.09 -14.48 -9.40
N GLN A 60 4.59 -13.57 -10.23
CA GLN A 60 5.32 -13.00 -11.37
C GLN A 60 6.58 -12.24 -10.95
N GLN A 61 6.56 -11.57 -9.80
CA GLN A 61 7.70 -10.83 -9.25
C GLN A 61 8.64 -11.70 -8.38
N GLY A 62 8.33 -12.99 -8.19
CA GLY A 62 9.10 -13.87 -7.30
C GLY A 62 9.02 -13.49 -5.82
N LEU A 63 7.91 -12.86 -5.41
CA LEU A 63 7.67 -12.42 -4.04
C LEU A 63 6.98 -13.51 -3.21
N ALA A 64 7.43 -13.62 -1.96
CA ALA A 64 6.89 -14.53 -0.95
C ALA A 64 5.47 -14.12 -0.53
N SER A 65 4.45 -14.79 -1.08
CA SER A 65 3.05 -14.50 -0.76
C SER A 65 2.72 -14.69 0.71
N GLU A 66 3.39 -15.64 1.37
CA GLU A 66 3.32 -15.94 2.79
C GLU A 66 3.85 -14.81 3.68
N LEU A 67 4.65 -13.88 3.15
CA LEU A 67 5.11 -12.69 3.86
C LEU A 67 4.27 -11.47 3.49
N VAL A 68 3.96 -11.31 2.20
CA VAL A 68 3.25 -10.11 1.72
C VAL A 68 1.77 -10.13 2.10
N VAL A 69 1.07 -11.25 1.98
CA VAL A 69 -0.37 -11.32 2.28
C VAL A 69 -0.70 -11.02 3.74
N PRO A 70 0.00 -11.59 4.75
CA PRO A 70 -0.26 -11.21 6.14
C PRO A 70 -0.05 -9.72 6.41
N TRP A 71 0.99 -9.13 5.83
CA TRP A 71 1.24 -7.69 5.95
C TRP A 71 0.10 -6.87 5.33
N LEU A 72 -0.36 -7.23 4.12
CA LEU A 72 -1.50 -6.56 3.49
C LEU A 72 -2.76 -6.64 4.38
N ASN A 73 -3.04 -7.80 4.97
CA ASN A 73 -4.16 -8.00 5.88
C ASN A 73 -4.05 -7.14 7.15
N GLU A 74 -2.86 -7.00 7.74
CA GLU A 74 -2.60 -6.12 8.88
C GLU A 74 -2.91 -4.65 8.56
N HIS A 75 -2.79 -4.27 7.28
CA HIS A 75 -3.11 -2.96 6.74
C HIS A 75 -4.50 -2.91 6.06
N GLY A 76 -5.37 -3.90 6.32
CA GLY A 76 -6.75 -3.92 5.88
C GLY A 76 -6.99 -4.35 4.43
N GLY A 77 -6.00 -4.87 3.72
CA GLY A 77 -6.11 -5.37 2.35
C GLY A 77 -6.46 -6.86 2.26
N TYR A 78 -7.74 -7.22 2.44
CA TYR A 78 -8.19 -8.62 2.39
C TYR A 78 -8.72 -9.05 1.00
N CYS A 79 -9.11 -8.10 0.14
CA CYS A 79 -9.31 -8.27 -1.30
C CYS A 79 -8.34 -7.38 -2.11
N ASP A 80 -8.19 -7.68 -3.40
CA ASP A 80 -7.48 -6.82 -4.37
C ASP A 80 -7.99 -5.36 -4.32
N CYS A 81 -9.30 -5.16 -4.12
CA CYS A 81 -9.93 -3.85 -3.98
C CYS A 81 -9.50 -3.07 -2.72
N GLU A 82 -9.38 -3.76 -1.60
CA GLU A 82 -9.02 -3.21 -0.30
C GLU A 82 -7.51 -2.96 -0.21
N VAL A 83 -6.70 -3.70 -0.98
CA VAL A 83 -5.28 -3.36 -1.16
C VAL A 83 -5.17 -1.95 -1.75
N LEU A 84 -5.96 -1.62 -2.78
CA LEU A 84 -5.97 -0.27 -3.34
C LEU A 84 -6.63 0.76 -2.42
N ALA A 85 -7.70 0.42 -1.71
CA ALA A 85 -8.44 1.39 -0.90
C ALA A 85 -7.80 1.66 0.47
N ASN A 86 -7.41 0.60 1.20
CA ASN A 86 -6.98 0.70 2.60
C ASN A 86 -5.46 0.82 2.73
N VAL A 87 -4.71 0.03 1.97
CA VAL A 87 -3.24 0.03 2.08
C VAL A 87 -2.67 1.32 1.48
N HIS A 88 -3.31 1.86 0.43
CA HIS A 88 -2.96 3.17 -0.15
C HIS A 88 -2.95 4.31 0.87
N ASP A 89 -3.92 4.38 1.78
CA ASP A 89 -3.99 5.45 2.78
C ASP A 89 -2.72 5.50 3.67
N GLU A 90 -2.02 4.38 3.81
CA GLU A 90 -0.79 4.28 4.58
C GLU A 90 0.47 4.51 3.74
N VAL A 91 0.53 4.00 2.51
CA VAL A 91 1.75 3.99 1.68
C VAL A 91 1.75 4.88 0.45
N GLY A 92 0.61 5.44 0.03
CA GLY A 92 0.48 6.19 -1.24
C GLY A 92 1.50 7.33 -1.35
N ASP A 93 1.60 8.15 -0.30
CA ASP A 93 2.61 9.21 -0.14
C ASP A 93 4.06 8.69 -0.20
N LEU A 94 4.32 7.45 0.21
CA LEU A 94 5.67 6.85 0.25
C LEU A 94 6.11 6.36 -1.11
N ILE A 95 5.20 5.77 -1.87
CA ILE A 95 5.49 5.18 -3.18
C ILE A 95 5.19 6.16 -4.34
N GLY A 96 4.64 7.34 -4.04
CA GLY A 96 4.23 8.33 -5.03
C GLY A 96 3.23 7.71 -6.01
N TRP A 97 2.23 7.03 -5.47
CA TRP A 97 1.10 6.47 -6.20
C TRP A 97 -0.15 7.10 -5.61
N HIS A 98 -0.90 7.79 -6.46
CA HIS A 98 -2.06 8.59 -6.08
C HIS A 98 -3.22 8.15 -6.98
N LEU A 99 -4.37 7.86 -6.37
CA LEU A 99 -5.56 7.32 -7.05
C LEU A 99 -6.15 8.23 -8.15
N ASP A 100 -5.72 9.49 -8.27
CA ASP A 100 -6.31 10.47 -9.18
C ASP A 100 -5.30 11.54 -9.66
N GLU A 101 -4.21 11.16 -10.32
CA GLU A 101 -3.51 12.09 -11.23
C GLU A 101 -3.97 11.80 -12.67
N GLU A 102 -5.15 12.31 -13.05
CA GLU A 102 -5.35 12.62 -14.47
C GLU A 102 -4.35 13.72 -14.87
N PRO A 103 -3.68 13.61 -16.03
CA PRO A 103 -2.75 14.61 -16.52
C PRO A 103 -3.39 15.98 -16.80
#